data_AF-A0A8S2PRC6-F1
#
_entry.id   AF-A0A8S2PRC6-F1
#
_cell.length_a   1.000
_cell.length_b   1.000
_cell.length_c   1.000
_cell.angle_alpha   90.00
_cell.angle_beta   90.00
_cell.angle_gamma   90.00
#
_symmetry.space_group_name_H-M   'P 1'
#
loop_
_entity.id
_entity.type
_entity.pdbx_description
1 polymer ?
#
loop_
_entity_poly.entity_id
_entity_poly.type
_entity_poly.pdbx_seq_one_letter_code
_entity_poly.pdbx_strand_id
1 'polypeptide(L)'
;MIDDIRNYVKSCLPCLQNNHLRQKPPGAIKPIKPPEGVWQLLTMDFSGPITPTTKNRNEYIIALTDVLSKFVITKAVHDCTATTAARFVTEEVILKYGTPKCILTDNGTHFTATMMTELLKKIGVTHLYSTSYHPMTNGQIERFNATLNAKIAALSNEKRTNWDEQLPFVTFNYNTNIHTTTGQIPFELMHDRSPILPFDQQQPLITLSQDPEHRLKLNQYLSTLTEQAKI
;
A
#
# COMPACT_ATOMS: atom_id res chain seq x y z
N MET A 1 -1.20 -19.94 43.64
CA MET A 1 -2.30 -19.12 43.11
C MET A 1 -2.18 -18.89 41.59
N ILE A 2 -1.15 -18.23 41.06
CA ILE A 2 -1.01 -18.06 39.59
C ILE A 2 -0.71 -19.39 38.89
N ASP A 3 0.08 -20.26 39.52
CA ASP A 3 0.40 -21.59 38.96
C ASP A 3 -0.81 -22.52 38.91
N ASP A 4 -1.71 -22.43 39.89
CA ASP A 4 -2.96 -23.19 39.93
C ASP A 4 -3.91 -22.77 38.81
N ILE A 5 -4.00 -21.47 38.53
CA ILE A 5 -4.77 -20.93 37.42
C ILE A 5 -4.17 -21.40 36.08
N ARG A 6 -2.84 -21.39 35.93
CA ARG A 6 -2.18 -21.92 34.73
C ARG A 6 -2.45 -23.41 34.54
N ASN A 7 -2.41 -24.19 35.60
CA ASN A 7 -2.67 -25.63 35.53
C ASN A 7 -4.14 -25.92 35.20
N TYR A 8 -5.07 -25.16 35.78
CA TYR A 8 -6.50 -25.26 35.47
C TYR A 8 -6.79 -24.94 34.00
N VAL A 9 -6.23 -23.85 33.47
CA VAL A 9 -6.38 -23.47 32.06
C VAL A 9 -5.76 -24.50 31.11
N LYS A 10 -4.64 -25.13 31.48
CA LYS A 10 -4.03 -26.23 30.72
C LYS A 10 -4.83 -27.53 30.75
N SER A 11 -5.66 -27.76 31.77
CA SER A 11 -6.51 -28.95 31.88
C SER A 11 -7.93 -28.76 31.30
N CYS A 12 -8.33 -27.53 30.99
CA CYS A 12 -9.67 -27.21 30.53
C CYS A 12 -9.83 -27.54 29.03
N LEU A 13 -10.59 -28.59 28.71
CA LEU A 13 -10.88 -29.05 27.35
C LEU A 13 -11.46 -27.94 26.43
N PRO A 14 -12.46 -27.15 26.85
CA PRO A 14 -12.93 -26.00 26.06
C PRO A 14 -11.84 -24.96 25.78
N CYS A 15 -10.98 -24.67 26.77
CA CYS A 15 -9.86 -23.74 26.59
C CYS A 15 -8.80 -24.32 25.67
N LEU A 16 -8.47 -25.61 25.76
CA LEU A 16 -7.52 -26.28 24.86
C LEU A 16 -8.03 -26.33 23.42
N GLN A 17 -9.34 -26.50 23.22
CA GLN A 17 -9.96 -26.55 21.89
C GLN A 17 -10.04 -25.17 21.22
N ASN A 18 -10.31 -24.10 21.98
CA ASN A 18 -10.39 -22.74 21.44
C ASN A 18 -9.06 -21.98 21.46
N ASN A 19 -8.09 -22.40 22.25
CA ASN A 19 -6.78 -21.75 22.32
C ASN A 19 -5.87 -22.37 21.26
N HIS A 20 -5.94 -21.83 20.04
CA HIS A 20 -4.96 -22.11 19.00
C HIS A 20 -3.57 -21.66 19.49
N LEU A 21 -2.84 -22.61 20.07
CA LEU A 21 -1.41 -22.48 20.28
C LEU A 21 -0.77 -22.11 18.94
N ARG A 22 -0.33 -20.85 18.79
CA ARG A 22 0.57 -20.42 17.70
C ARG A 22 1.93 -21.09 17.91
N GLN A 23 1.97 -22.41 17.74
CA GLN A 23 3.13 -23.27 17.92
C GLN A 23 3.80 -23.53 16.57
N LYS A 24 4.41 -22.47 16.04
CA LYS A 24 5.68 -22.58 15.33
C LYS A 24 6.31 -21.19 15.36
N PRO A 25 7.56 -21.02 15.83
CA PRO A 25 8.30 -19.82 15.46
C PRO A 25 8.28 -19.75 13.92
N PRO A 26 8.08 -18.57 13.32
CA PRO A 26 8.20 -18.43 11.87
C PRO A 26 9.56 -19.02 11.49
N GLY A 27 9.57 -20.15 10.77
CA GLY A 27 10.82 -20.69 10.25
C GLY A 27 11.52 -19.58 9.48
N ALA A 28 12.85 -19.45 9.62
CA ALA A 28 13.61 -18.32 9.08
C ALA A 28 13.20 -18.02 7.64
N ILE A 29 12.31 -17.03 7.46
CA ILE A 29 11.76 -16.65 6.18
C ILE A 29 12.95 -16.01 5.48
N LYS A 30 13.50 -16.66 4.45
CA LYS A 30 14.53 -16.02 3.62
C LYS A 30 13.88 -14.76 3.03
N PRO A 31 14.32 -13.55 3.40
CA PRO A 31 13.82 -12.35 2.77
C PRO A 31 14.13 -12.44 1.28
N ILE A 32 13.16 -12.10 0.43
CA ILE A 32 13.46 -11.83 -0.97
C ILE A 32 14.50 -10.70 -0.95
N LYS A 33 15.64 -10.88 -1.65
CA LYS A 33 16.62 -9.81 -1.80
C LYS A 33 15.84 -8.60 -2.33
N PRO A 34 15.83 -7.45 -1.64
CA PRO A 34 15.10 -6.31 -2.11
C PRO A 34 15.57 -5.96 -3.54
N PRO A 35 14.65 -5.60 -4.44
CA PRO A 35 15.03 -5.16 -5.78
C PRO A 35 16.01 -3.99 -5.70
N GLU A 36 16.91 -3.89 -6.68
CA GLU A 36 18.01 -2.91 -6.71
C GLU A 36 17.56 -1.55 -7.25
N GLY A 37 16.32 -1.47 -7.75
CA GLY A 37 15.72 -0.22 -8.23
C GLY A 37 14.20 -0.33 -8.27
N VAL A 38 13.56 0.82 -8.42
CA VAL A 38 12.10 0.90 -8.64
C VAL A 38 11.74 0.20 -9.94
N TRP A 39 10.51 -0.30 -10.01
CA TRP A 39 9.96 -0.93 -11.22
C TRP A 39 10.64 -2.24 -11.63
N GLN A 40 11.44 -2.84 -10.74
CA GLN A 40 12.07 -4.14 -11.01
C GLN A 40 11.20 -5.31 -10.55
N LEU A 41 10.63 -5.23 -9.35
CA LEU A 41 9.78 -6.28 -8.81
C LEU A 41 8.45 -5.67 -8.39
N LEU A 42 7.42 -6.00 -9.16
CA LEU A 42 6.05 -5.63 -8.86
C LEU A 42 5.32 -6.84 -8.28
N THR A 43 4.35 -6.57 -7.42
CA THR A 43 3.46 -7.58 -6.85
C THR A 43 2.03 -7.25 -7.25
N MET A 44 1.23 -8.24 -7.61
CA MET A 44 -0.15 -8.01 -8.06
C MET A 44 -1.11 -8.97 -7.36
N ASP A 45 -2.27 -8.44 -6.97
CA ASP A 45 -3.28 -9.17 -6.22
C ASP A 45 -4.69 -8.63 -6.46
N PHE A 46 -5.69 -9.46 -6.20
CA PHE A 46 -7.10 -9.07 -6.18
C PHE A 46 -7.61 -8.98 -4.74
N SER A 47 -8.35 -7.91 -4.44
CA SER A 47 -9.09 -7.75 -3.19
C SER A 47 -10.59 -7.79 -3.49
N GLY A 48 -11.33 -8.65 -2.77
CA GLY A 48 -12.78 -8.76 -2.88
C GLY A 48 -13.28 -10.20 -2.65
N PRO A 49 -14.59 -10.45 -2.90
CA PRO A 49 -15.58 -9.48 -3.38
C PRO A 49 -15.91 -8.40 -2.33
N ILE A 50 -16.08 -7.17 -2.78
CA ILE A 50 -16.49 -6.02 -1.95
C ILE A 50 -17.99 -5.83 -2.10
N THR A 51 -18.72 -6.03 -1.00
CA THR A 51 -20.17 -5.86 -0.95
C THR A 51 -20.55 -4.55 -0.26
N PRO A 52 -21.53 -3.79 -0.79
CA PRO A 52 -22.32 -4.10 -1.99
C PRO A 52 -21.60 -3.74 -3.30
N THR A 53 -21.99 -4.45 -4.36
CA THR A 53 -21.58 -4.17 -5.74
C THR A 53 -21.87 -2.71 -6.10
N THR A 54 -20.94 -2.07 -6.82
CA THR A 54 -21.12 -0.66 -7.18
C THR A 54 -22.17 -0.46 -8.26
N LYS A 55 -22.58 0.79 -8.49
CA LYS A 55 -23.46 1.14 -9.62
C LYS A 55 -22.88 0.71 -10.98
N ASN A 56 -21.56 0.74 -11.11
CA ASN A 56 -20.87 0.28 -12.32
C ASN A 56 -20.69 -1.23 -12.38
N ARG A 57 -21.22 -1.98 -11.40
CA ARG A 57 -21.08 -3.43 -11.25
C ARG A 57 -19.66 -3.88 -10.87
N ASN A 58 -18.85 -3.02 -10.26
CA ASN A 58 -17.54 -3.43 -9.75
C ASN A 58 -17.71 -4.22 -8.45
N GLU A 59 -16.94 -5.29 -8.31
CA GLU A 59 -16.96 -6.20 -7.16
C GLU A 59 -15.57 -6.45 -6.60
N TYR A 60 -14.52 -6.20 -7.37
CA TYR A 60 -13.14 -6.47 -6.96
C TYR A 60 -12.24 -5.26 -7.23
N ILE A 61 -11.14 -5.20 -6.52
CA ILE A 61 -10.03 -4.28 -6.79
C ILE A 61 -8.86 -5.12 -7.25
N ILE A 62 -8.31 -4.82 -8.41
CA ILE A 62 -6.98 -5.30 -8.78
C ILE A 62 -5.96 -4.24 -8.37
N ALA A 63 -4.93 -4.66 -7.66
CA ALA A 63 -3.85 -3.78 -7.21
C ALA A 63 -2.51 -4.34 -7.65
N LEU A 64 -1.61 -3.44 -8.03
CA LEU A 64 -0.21 -3.75 -8.27
C LEU A 64 0.67 -2.79 -7.48
N THR A 65 1.67 -3.33 -6.79
CA THR A 65 2.55 -2.60 -5.88
C THR A 65 4.01 -2.83 -6.25
N ASP A 66 4.77 -1.74 -6.41
CA ASP A 66 6.22 -1.80 -6.50
C ASP A 66 6.83 -2.13 -5.15
N VAL A 67 7.64 -3.19 -5.09
CA VAL A 67 8.17 -3.70 -3.82
C VAL A 67 9.18 -2.74 -3.20
N LEU A 68 9.89 -1.92 -3.98
CA LEU A 68 10.87 -0.97 -3.43
C LEU A 68 10.21 0.29 -2.90
N SER A 69 9.58 1.06 -3.79
CA SER A 69 8.98 2.37 -3.51
C SER A 69 7.69 2.26 -2.69
N LYS A 70 7.05 1.09 -2.69
CA LYS A 70 5.68 0.88 -2.19
C LYS A 70 4.63 1.63 -3.02
N PHE A 71 4.97 2.12 -4.21
CA PHE A 71 4.03 2.79 -5.08
C PHE A 71 2.97 1.80 -5.57
N VAL A 72 1.70 2.22 -5.56
CA VAL A 72 0.57 1.36 -5.90
C VAL A 72 -0.22 1.90 -7.08
N ILE A 73 -0.66 0.98 -7.93
CA ILE A 73 -1.66 1.20 -8.97
C ILE A 73 -2.87 0.32 -8.65
N THR A 74 -4.08 0.87 -8.75
CA THR A 74 -5.32 0.14 -8.47
C THR A 74 -6.36 0.37 -9.55
N LYS A 75 -7.20 -0.62 -9.81
CA LYS A 75 -8.40 -0.47 -10.66
C LYS A 75 -9.56 -1.27 -10.08
N ALA A 76 -10.75 -0.69 -10.10
CA ALA A 76 -11.98 -1.40 -9.77
C ALA A 76 -12.40 -2.25 -10.98
N VAL A 77 -12.80 -3.49 -10.73
CA VAL A 77 -13.13 -4.47 -11.78
C VAL A 77 -14.34 -5.33 -11.39
N HIS A 78 -14.99 -5.89 -12.40
CA HIS A 78 -16.18 -6.74 -12.25
C HIS A 78 -15.85 -8.19 -11.86
N ASP A 79 -14.65 -8.66 -12.18
CA ASP A 79 -14.24 -10.05 -12.03
C ASP A 79 -12.74 -10.17 -11.75
N CYS A 80 -12.32 -11.36 -11.30
CA CYS A 80 -10.92 -11.74 -11.15
C CYS A 80 -10.41 -12.55 -12.35
N THR A 81 -10.81 -12.26 -13.60
CA THR A 81 -10.34 -13.09 -14.73
C THR A 81 -8.91 -12.74 -15.16
N ALA A 82 -8.22 -13.71 -15.76
CA ALA A 82 -6.90 -13.48 -16.36
C ALA A 82 -6.92 -12.40 -17.46
N THR A 83 -8.01 -12.34 -18.23
CA THR A 83 -8.23 -11.28 -19.24
C THR A 83 -8.29 -9.91 -18.60
N THR A 84 -9.02 -9.77 -17.48
CA THR A 84 -9.07 -8.53 -16.70
C THR A 84 -7.70 -8.14 -16.17
N ALA A 85 -6.94 -9.09 -15.62
CA ALA A 85 -5.57 -8.86 -15.14
C ALA A 85 -4.62 -8.44 -16.28
N ALA A 86 -4.66 -9.14 -17.41
CA ALA A 86 -3.86 -8.82 -18.60
C ALA A 86 -4.15 -7.40 -19.13
N ARG A 87 -5.43 -7.02 -19.18
CA ARG A 87 -5.86 -5.68 -19.58
C ARG A 87 -5.36 -4.62 -18.59
N PHE A 88 -5.49 -4.87 -17.29
CA PHE A 88 -4.96 -3.98 -16.26
C PHE A 88 -3.45 -3.78 -16.39
N VAL A 89 -2.67 -4.86 -16.51
CA VAL A 89 -1.21 -4.76 -16.70
C VAL A 89 -0.85 -4.02 -17.99
N THR A 90 -1.59 -4.23 -19.07
CA THR A 90 -1.33 -3.50 -20.32
C THR A 90 -1.66 -2.02 -20.19
N GLU A 91 -2.90 -1.68 -19.83
CA GLU A 91 -3.43 -0.31 -19.90
C GLU A 91 -2.97 0.59 -18.74
N GLU A 92 -2.91 0.04 -17.53
CA GLU A 92 -2.64 0.84 -16.32
C GLU A 92 -1.17 0.81 -15.90
N VAL A 93 -0.42 -0.20 -16.33
CA VAL A 93 0.95 -0.42 -15.87
C VAL A 93 1.92 -0.13 -17.02
N ILE A 94 1.89 -0.92 -18.10
CA ILE A 94 2.87 -0.81 -19.19
C ILE A 94 2.74 0.50 -19.95
N LEU A 95 1.52 0.86 -20.39
CA LEU A 95 1.32 2.06 -21.20
C LEU A 95 1.60 3.37 -20.44
N LYS A 96 1.61 3.34 -19.10
CA LYS A 96 1.78 4.53 -18.25
C LYS A 96 3.16 4.65 -17.62
N TYR A 97 3.78 3.52 -17.27
CA TYR A 97 5.00 3.47 -16.47
C TYR A 97 6.10 2.62 -17.11
N GLY A 98 5.81 1.94 -18.21
CA GLY A 98 6.74 1.05 -18.90
C GLY A 98 6.77 -0.36 -18.33
N THR A 99 7.63 -1.21 -18.91
CA THR A 99 7.68 -2.64 -18.62
C THR A 99 8.56 -2.93 -17.39
N PRO A 100 8.05 -3.62 -16.35
CA PRO A 100 8.86 -4.04 -15.22
C PRO A 100 9.75 -5.24 -15.55
N LYS A 101 10.73 -5.56 -14.69
CA LYS A 101 11.52 -6.80 -14.86
C LYS A 101 10.72 -8.05 -14.49
N CYS A 102 10.04 -7.99 -13.34
CA CYS A 102 9.32 -9.12 -12.76
C CYS A 102 7.96 -8.70 -12.21
N ILE A 103 6.95 -9.53 -12.41
CA ILE A 103 5.65 -9.44 -11.72
C ILE A 103 5.47 -10.71 -10.90
N LEU A 104 5.23 -10.56 -9.60
CA LEU A 104 4.93 -11.62 -8.66
C LEU A 104 3.41 -11.63 -8.38
N THR A 105 2.74 -12.74 -8.68
CA THR A 105 1.32 -12.96 -8.33
C THR A 105 1.21 -14.10 -7.34
N ASP A 106 0.07 -14.24 -6.68
CA ASP A 106 -0.24 -15.49 -5.99
C ASP A 106 -0.48 -16.64 -7.00
N ASN A 107 -0.59 -17.86 -6.47
CA ASN A 107 -0.91 -19.06 -7.25
C ASN A 107 -2.42 -19.21 -7.53
N GLY A 108 -3.19 -18.12 -7.45
CA GLY A 108 -4.61 -18.13 -7.78
C GLY A 108 -4.84 -18.48 -9.25
N THR A 109 -5.90 -19.25 -9.52
CA THR A 109 -6.30 -19.68 -10.87
C THR A 109 -6.50 -18.51 -11.84
N HIS A 110 -6.80 -17.34 -11.29
CA HIS A 110 -6.96 -16.05 -11.95
C HIS A 110 -5.68 -15.53 -12.61
N PHE A 111 -4.50 -15.91 -12.10
CA PHE A 111 -3.19 -15.48 -12.63
C PHE A 111 -2.40 -16.61 -13.30
N THR A 112 -2.79 -17.87 -13.13
CA THR A 112 -2.12 -19.04 -13.75
C THR A 112 -2.64 -19.36 -15.16
N ALA A 113 -3.52 -18.55 -15.73
CA ALA A 113 -4.02 -18.80 -17.08
C ALA A 113 -2.94 -18.53 -18.14
N THR A 114 -2.86 -19.41 -19.13
CA THR A 114 -1.91 -19.37 -20.26
C THR A 114 -1.82 -18.00 -20.92
N MET A 115 -2.95 -17.27 -21.00
CA MET A 115 -3.00 -15.93 -21.58
C MET A 115 -2.08 -14.92 -20.86
N MET A 116 -2.09 -14.89 -19.52
CA MET A 116 -1.29 -13.93 -18.77
C MET A 116 0.20 -14.26 -18.89
N THR A 117 0.54 -15.54 -18.76
CA THR A 117 1.92 -16.03 -18.91
C THR A 117 2.48 -15.73 -20.30
N GLU A 118 1.70 -15.99 -21.36
CA GLU A 118 2.11 -15.71 -22.75
C GLU A 118 2.24 -14.20 -23.01
N LEU A 119 1.33 -13.38 -22.48
CA LEU A 119 1.43 -11.93 -22.56
C LEU A 119 2.74 -11.44 -21.93
N LEU A 120 2.98 -11.80 -20.67
CA LEU A 120 4.17 -11.38 -19.91
C LEU A 120 5.45 -11.84 -20.59
N LYS A 121 5.48 -13.08 -21.09
CA LYS A 121 6.60 -13.62 -21.87
C LYS A 121 6.87 -12.80 -23.13
N LYS A 122 5.83 -12.42 -23.87
CA LYS A 122 5.95 -11.66 -25.13
C LYS A 122 6.52 -10.26 -24.92
N ILE A 123 6.21 -9.62 -23.79
CA ILE A 123 6.72 -8.29 -23.43
C ILE A 123 8.04 -8.34 -22.62
N GLY A 124 8.59 -9.53 -22.38
CA GLY A 124 9.86 -9.70 -21.65
C GLY A 124 9.76 -9.55 -20.14
N VAL A 125 8.57 -9.66 -19.55
CA VAL A 125 8.37 -9.66 -18.09
C VAL A 125 8.49 -11.08 -17.55
N THR A 126 9.31 -11.25 -16.51
CA THR A 126 9.38 -12.52 -15.78
C THR A 126 8.19 -12.65 -14.84
N HIS A 127 7.32 -13.62 -15.09
CA HIS A 127 6.22 -13.93 -14.18
C HIS A 127 6.72 -14.86 -13.06
N LEU A 128 6.63 -14.38 -11.82
CA LEU A 128 6.91 -15.15 -10.62
C LEU A 128 5.59 -15.51 -9.93
N TYR A 129 5.55 -16.69 -9.34
CA TYR A 129 4.42 -17.12 -8.52
C TYR A 129 4.83 -17.18 -7.05
N SER A 130 3.99 -16.64 -6.16
CA SER A 130 4.21 -16.77 -4.74
C SER A 130 3.89 -18.21 -4.34
N THR A 131 4.91 -18.92 -3.86
CA THR A 131 4.64 -20.16 -3.11
C THR A 131 3.92 -19.78 -1.81
N SER A 132 3.13 -20.70 -1.25
CA SER A 132 2.49 -20.54 0.07
C SER A 132 3.49 -20.22 1.22
N TYR A 133 4.79 -20.23 0.92
CA TYR A 133 5.92 -20.00 1.82
C TYR A 133 6.64 -18.64 1.62
N HIS A 134 6.01 -17.63 0.99
CA HIS A 134 6.54 -16.25 1.00
C HIS A 134 5.72 -15.27 1.87
N PRO A 135 5.68 -15.45 3.21
CA PRO A 135 4.91 -14.61 4.12
C PRO A 135 5.29 -13.13 4.07
N MET A 136 6.53 -12.80 3.71
CA MET A 136 6.98 -11.41 3.70
C MET A 136 6.37 -10.61 2.55
N THR A 137 6.24 -11.19 1.37
CA THR A 137 5.65 -10.50 0.22
C THR A 137 4.13 -10.56 0.28
N ASN A 138 3.57 -11.74 0.58
CA ASN A 138 2.13 -11.89 0.79
C ASN A 138 1.67 -10.99 1.96
N GLY A 139 2.41 -10.96 3.08
CA GLY A 139 2.07 -10.11 4.22
C GLY A 139 2.27 -8.60 3.99
N GLN A 140 2.98 -8.18 2.93
CA GLN A 140 3.00 -6.77 2.53
C GLN A 140 1.74 -6.41 1.73
N ILE A 141 1.37 -7.28 0.79
CA ILE A 141 0.17 -7.15 -0.03
C ILE A 141 -1.08 -7.20 0.87
N GLU A 142 -1.17 -8.15 1.78
CA GLU A 142 -2.27 -8.30 2.74
C GLU A 142 -2.45 -7.04 3.61
N ARG A 143 -1.35 -6.48 4.12
CA ARG A 143 -1.37 -5.23 4.91
C ARG A 143 -1.80 -4.03 4.07
N PHE A 144 -1.31 -3.96 2.83
CA PHE A 144 -1.74 -2.93 1.89
C PHE A 144 -3.24 -3.03 1.61
N ASN A 145 -3.73 -4.21 1.21
CA ASN A 145 -5.14 -4.46 0.92
C ASN A 145 -6.03 -4.15 2.13
N ALA A 146 -5.62 -4.52 3.34
CA ALA A 146 -6.35 -4.19 4.56
C ALA A 146 -6.46 -2.67 4.78
N THR A 147 -5.36 -1.94 4.57
CA THR A 147 -5.31 -0.48 4.71
C THR A 147 -6.18 0.20 3.64
N LEU A 148 -6.09 -0.28 2.40
CA LEU A 148 -6.87 0.20 1.26
C LEU A 148 -8.37 0.00 1.52
N ASN A 149 -8.78 -1.21 1.89
CA ASN A 149 -10.18 -1.55 2.17
C ASN A 149 -10.75 -0.70 3.33
N ALA A 150 -9.96 -0.45 4.38
CA ALA A 150 -10.38 0.40 5.50
C ALA A 150 -10.61 1.86 5.07
N LYS A 151 -9.70 2.44 4.27
CA LYS A 151 -9.84 3.81 3.76
C LYS A 151 -11.02 3.94 2.79
N ILE A 152 -11.19 2.97 1.91
CA ILE A 152 -12.33 2.93 0.98
C ILE A 152 -13.66 2.86 1.74
N ALA A 153 -13.75 2.00 2.75
CA ALA A 153 -14.95 1.88 3.57
C ALA A 153 -15.29 3.19 4.32
N ALA A 154 -14.28 3.95 4.73
CA ALA A 154 -14.46 5.24 5.41
C ALA A 154 -14.94 6.37 4.49
N LEU A 155 -14.54 6.35 3.21
CA LEU A 155 -14.90 7.38 2.23
C LEU A 155 -16.15 7.04 1.41
N SER A 156 -16.61 5.79 1.47
CA SER A 156 -17.80 5.36 0.76
C SER A 156 -19.07 5.98 1.38
N ASN A 157 -20.11 6.14 0.56
CA ASN A 157 -21.40 6.62 1.02
C ASN A 157 -22.04 5.65 2.04
N GLU A 158 -23.12 6.06 2.70
CA GLU A 158 -23.84 5.24 3.69
C GLU A 158 -24.23 3.85 3.15
N LYS A 159 -24.54 3.78 1.84
CA LYS A 159 -24.92 2.54 1.16
C LYS A 159 -23.73 1.72 0.68
N ARG A 160 -22.51 2.24 0.77
CA ARG A 160 -21.25 1.68 0.27
C ARG A 160 -21.27 1.27 -1.21
N THR A 161 -22.07 1.93 -2.06
CA THR A 161 -22.24 1.55 -3.49
C THR A 161 -21.38 2.36 -4.45
N ASN A 162 -20.57 3.30 -3.97
CA ASN A 162 -19.74 4.20 -4.76
C ASN A 162 -18.25 4.06 -4.45
N TRP A 163 -17.85 2.92 -3.87
CA TRP A 163 -16.48 2.71 -3.43
C TRP A 163 -15.46 2.76 -4.60
N ASP A 164 -15.89 2.40 -5.80
CA ASP A 164 -15.08 2.46 -7.02
C ASP A 164 -14.77 3.90 -7.46
N GLU A 165 -15.70 4.83 -7.23
CA GLU A 165 -15.47 6.27 -7.44
C GLU A 165 -14.45 6.84 -6.46
N GLN A 166 -14.35 6.28 -5.25
CA GLN A 166 -13.42 6.74 -4.21
C GLN A 166 -12.01 6.15 -4.36
N LEU A 167 -11.89 4.99 -5.02
CA LEU A 167 -10.65 4.25 -5.16
C LEU A 167 -9.47 5.09 -5.70
N PRO A 168 -9.61 5.90 -6.78
CA PRO A 168 -8.49 6.70 -7.28
C PRO A 168 -7.96 7.70 -6.24
N PHE A 169 -8.85 8.31 -5.45
CA PHE A 169 -8.48 9.27 -4.41
C PHE A 169 -7.74 8.59 -3.26
N VAL A 170 -8.19 7.40 -2.85
CA VAL A 170 -7.53 6.61 -1.81
C VAL A 170 -6.13 6.19 -2.26
N THR A 171 -6.01 5.71 -3.50
CA THR A 171 -4.73 5.27 -4.07
C THR A 171 -3.75 6.43 -4.20
N PHE A 172 -4.21 7.59 -4.67
CA PHE A 172 -3.39 8.79 -4.71
C PHE A 172 -2.94 9.21 -3.31
N ASN A 173 -3.87 9.27 -2.33
CA ASN A 173 -3.55 9.59 -0.94
C ASN A 173 -2.54 8.61 -0.33
N TYR A 174 -2.62 7.32 -0.65
CA TYR A 174 -1.65 6.34 -0.21
C TYR A 174 -0.26 6.62 -0.81
N ASN A 175 -0.19 6.89 -2.11
CA ASN A 175 1.07 7.15 -2.80
C ASN A 175 1.74 8.47 -2.37
N THR A 176 0.98 9.47 -1.90
CA THR A 176 1.51 10.78 -1.49
C THR A 176 1.71 10.95 0.02
N ASN A 177 1.56 9.88 0.81
CA ASN A 177 1.82 9.92 2.25
C ASN A 177 3.04 9.11 2.64
N ILE A 178 3.64 9.46 3.79
CA ILE A 178 4.79 8.75 4.34
C ILE A 178 4.38 7.31 4.64
N HIS A 179 5.06 6.35 4.00
CA HIS A 179 4.82 4.94 4.22
C HIS A 179 5.62 4.44 5.42
N THR A 180 4.95 3.80 6.39
CA THR A 180 5.53 3.45 7.70
C THR A 180 6.76 2.55 7.63
N THR A 181 6.84 1.67 6.62
CA THR A 181 7.97 0.74 6.48
C THR A 181 9.21 1.40 5.86
N THR A 182 9.03 2.38 4.97
CA THR A 182 10.15 3.04 4.26
C THR A 182 10.54 4.35 4.93
N GLY A 183 9.63 4.99 5.68
CA GLY A 183 9.81 6.36 6.18
C GLY A 183 9.80 7.41 5.07
N GLN A 184 9.40 7.03 3.85
CA GLN A 184 9.47 7.85 2.64
C GLN A 184 8.10 7.87 1.95
N ILE A 185 7.89 8.86 1.07
CA ILE A 185 6.67 8.96 0.26
C ILE A 185 6.82 8.08 -0.99
N PRO A 186 5.92 7.12 -1.25
CA PRO A 186 6.02 6.24 -2.43
C PRO A 186 6.09 6.98 -3.75
N PHE A 187 5.35 8.07 -3.89
CA PHE A 187 5.37 8.93 -5.07
C PHE A 187 6.76 9.52 -5.34
N GLU A 188 7.45 9.98 -4.29
CA GLU A 188 8.79 10.56 -4.40
C GLU A 188 9.81 9.51 -4.81
N LEU A 189 9.76 8.33 -4.18
CA LEU A 189 10.64 7.22 -4.54
C LEU A 189 10.44 6.76 -5.99
N MET A 190 9.22 6.83 -6.51
CA MET A 190 8.91 6.42 -7.87
C MET A 190 9.31 7.48 -8.91
N HIS A 191 8.97 8.75 -8.67
CA HIS A 191 9.10 9.82 -9.68
C HIS A 191 10.29 10.76 -9.47
N ASP A 192 11.05 10.59 -8.38
CA ASP A 192 12.16 11.47 -7.99
C ASP A 192 11.74 12.95 -7.86
N ARG A 193 10.49 13.18 -7.46
CA ARG A 193 9.93 14.51 -7.19
C ARG A 193 8.78 14.45 -6.20
N SER A 194 8.58 15.51 -5.45
CA SER A 194 7.41 15.65 -4.58
C SER A 194 6.12 15.81 -5.38
N PRO A 195 5.01 15.21 -4.93
CA PRO A 195 3.69 15.50 -5.47
C PRO A 195 3.30 16.93 -5.07
N ILE A 196 2.79 17.72 -6.01
CA ILE A 196 2.15 19.01 -5.68
C ILE A 196 0.66 18.71 -5.52
N LEU A 197 0.14 18.84 -4.31
CA LEU A 197 -1.26 18.61 -4.01
C LEU A 197 -2.08 19.87 -4.36
N PRO A 198 -3.38 19.73 -4.68
CA PRO A 198 -4.24 20.89 -4.94
C PRO A 198 -4.26 21.91 -3.78
N PHE A 199 -4.11 21.45 -2.54
CA PHE A 199 -4.06 22.33 -1.37
C PHE A 199 -2.71 23.08 -1.26
N ASP A 200 -1.62 22.51 -1.76
CA ASP A 200 -0.31 23.18 -1.79
C ASP A 200 -0.32 24.37 -2.75
N GLN A 201 -1.18 24.35 -3.78
CA GLN A 201 -1.40 25.48 -4.68
C GLN A 201 -2.29 26.58 -4.08
N GLN A 202 -3.10 26.24 -3.07
CA GLN A 202 -4.02 27.19 -2.41
C GLN A 202 -3.38 27.90 -1.22
N GLN A 203 -2.25 27.39 -0.72
CA GLN A 203 -1.39 28.18 0.13
C GLN A 203 -0.63 29.15 -0.77
N PRO A 204 -0.78 30.49 -0.62
CA PRO A 204 0.35 31.32 -0.97
C PRO A 204 1.51 30.73 -0.16
N LEU A 205 2.65 30.47 -0.81
CA LEU A 205 3.91 30.28 -0.08
C LEU A 205 3.87 31.30 1.05
N ILE A 206 3.72 30.84 2.31
CA ILE A 206 3.97 31.73 3.44
C ILE A 206 5.47 31.93 3.35
N THR A 207 5.85 32.86 2.50
CA THR A 207 7.11 33.53 2.60
C THR A 207 7.00 34.13 3.99
N LEU A 208 7.85 33.73 4.93
CA LEU A 208 7.94 34.35 6.27
C LEU A 208 8.30 35.86 6.21
N SER A 209 8.20 36.48 5.04
CA SER A 209 8.04 37.91 4.81
C SER A 209 6.62 38.11 4.28
N GLN A 210 5.69 38.69 5.02
CA GLN A 210 5.52 40.14 5.09
C GLN A 210 4.58 40.48 6.26
N ASP A 211 4.91 40.06 7.47
CA ASP A 211 4.41 40.78 8.66
C ASP A 211 5.50 41.79 9.06
N PRO A 212 5.30 43.10 8.82
CA PRO A 212 6.24 44.13 9.24
C PRO A 212 6.52 44.06 10.75
N GLU A 213 5.55 43.61 11.54
CA GLU A 213 5.71 43.45 12.99
C GLU A 213 6.50 42.19 13.35
N HIS A 214 6.41 41.11 12.57
CA HIS A 214 7.14 39.87 12.88
C HIS A 214 8.65 40.10 12.85
N ARG A 215 9.15 40.88 11.88
CA ARG A 215 10.57 41.25 11.81
C ARG A 215 10.99 42.11 12.99
N LEU A 216 10.11 43.03 13.43
CA LEU A 216 10.36 43.87 14.59
C LEU A 216 10.38 43.05 15.89
N LYS A 217 9.41 42.16 16.08
CA LYS A 217 9.30 41.24 17.23
C LYS A 217 10.50 40.28 17.28
N LEU A 218 10.93 39.75 16.14
CA LEU A 218 12.10 38.89 16.05
C LEU A 218 13.39 39.64 16.41
N ASN A 219 13.57 40.85 15.91
CA ASN A 219 14.74 41.67 16.26
C ASN A 219 14.76 42.06 17.75
N GLN A 220 13.61 42.38 18.33
CA GLN A 220 13.48 42.65 19.78
C GLN A 220 13.77 41.39 20.64
N TYR A 221 13.36 40.22 20.17
CA TYR A 221 13.67 38.96 20.82
C TYR A 221 15.16 38.60 20.72
N LEU A 222 15.77 38.82 19.56
CA LEU A 222 17.21 38.60 19.37
C LEU A 222 18.04 39.59 20.21
N SER A 223 17.62 40.86 20.34
CA SER A 223 18.32 41.82 21.19
C SER A 223 18.25 41.46 22.67
N THR A 224 17.10 40.99 23.16
CA THR A 224 16.93 40.55 24.56
C THR A 224 17.75 39.31 24.88
N LEU A 225 17.83 38.34 23.96
CA LEU A 225 18.73 37.18 24.10
C LEU A 225 20.21 37.59 24.12
N THR A 226 20.59 38.59 23.31
CA THR A 226 21.98 39.06 23.25
C THR A 226 22.39 39.81 24.52
N GLU A 227 21.46 40.53 25.16
CA GLU A 227 21.69 41.14 26.48
C GLU A 227 21.78 40.09 27.59
N GLN A 228 20.91 39.07 27.57
CA GLN A 228 20.95 37.97 28.53
C GLN A 228 22.23 37.13 28.43
N ALA A 229 22.82 37.02 27.24
CA ALA A 229 24.08 36.30 27.01
C ALA A 229 25.35 37.09 27.42
N LYS A 230 25.22 38.37 27.83
CA LYS A 230 26.33 39.21 28.32
C LYS A 230 26.47 39.22 29.84
N ILE A 231 25.60 38.50 30.56
CA ILE A 231 25.66 38.27 32.02
C ILE A 231 26.19 36.86 32.25
#